data_AF-A0A401Q313-F1
#
_entry.id   AF-A0A401Q313-F1
#
_cell.length_a   1.000
_cell.length_b   1.000
_cell.length_c   1.000
_cell.angle_alpha   90.00
_cell.angle_beta   90.00
_cell.angle_gamma   90.00
#
_symmetry.space_group_name_H-M   'P 1'
#
loop_
_entity.id
_entity.type
_entity.pdbx_description
1 polymer ?
#
loop_
_entity_poly.entity_id
_entity_poly.type
_entity_poly.pdbx_seq_one_letter_code
_entity_poly.pdbx_strand_id
1 'polypeptide(L)'
;LRLHEEKVIKDRRYHLRTYPNCFVAKELIDWLLDHKDAAERDMAIKLMQKLLDHSVIHHVCDEHKEFKDAKLFYRFRKDDGTFPLDSEVKVFTRGQRIYEK
;
A
#
# COMPACT_ATOMS: atom_id res chain seq x y z
N LEU A 1 -6.10 -10.20 -4.72
CA LEU A 1 -4.77 -9.60 -4.44
C LEU A 1 -4.19 -10.39 -3.28
N ARG A 2 -3.14 -11.20 -3.51
CA ARG A 2 -2.63 -12.21 -2.56
C ARG A 2 -2.24 -11.65 -1.17
N LEU A 3 -1.97 -10.35 -1.07
CA LEU A 3 -1.68 -9.65 0.20
C LEU A 3 -2.83 -9.67 1.23
N HIS A 4 -4.09 -9.85 0.78
CA HIS A 4 -5.26 -10.00 1.66
C HIS A 4 -5.38 -11.42 2.23
N GLU A 5 -4.86 -12.44 1.53
CA GLU A 5 -4.98 -13.84 1.95
C GLU A 5 -4.06 -14.17 3.14
N GLU A 6 -2.96 -13.45 3.32
CA GLU A 6 -1.98 -13.69 4.38
C GLU A 6 -2.03 -12.72 5.57
N LYS A 7 -3.10 -11.92 5.69
CA LYS A 7 -3.32 -11.03 6.85
C LYS A 7 -2.21 -9.98 7.09
N VAL A 8 -1.37 -9.69 6.10
CA VAL A 8 -0.34 -8.65 6.20
C VAL A 8 -1.01 -7.27 6.30
N ILE A 9 -1.99 -7.05 5.43
CA ILE A 9 -2.92 -5.93 5.47
C ILE A 9 -4.09 -6.31 6.35
N LYS A 10 -4.28 -5.61 7.46
CA LYS A 10 -5.40 -5.84 8.38
C LYS A 10 -5.77 -4.57 9.12
N ASP A 11 -6.98 -4.52 9.64
CA ASP A 11 -7.40 -3.45 10.54
C ASP A 11 -6.64 -3.59 11.86
N ARG A 12 -5.82 -2.59 12.19
CA ARG A 12 -5.10 -2.54 13.48
C ARG A 12 -5.63 -1.39 14.31
N ARG A 13 -5.91 -1.64 15.59
CA ARG A 13 -6.29 -0.60 16.54
C ARG A 13 -5.05 -0.12 17.31
N TYR A 14 -4.73 1.16 17.22
CA TYR A 14 -3.60 1.78 17.91
C TYR A 14 -4.04 3.09 18.56
N HIS A 15 -3.72 3.26 19.85
CA HIS A 15 -3.96 4.49 20.61
C HIS A 15 -5.42 5.03 20.52
N LEU A 16 -6.41 4.16 20.76
CA LEU A 16 -7.86 4.44 20.65
C LEU A 16 -8.34 4.80 19.23
N ARG A 17 -7.48 4.74 18.21
CA ARG A 17 -7.85 4.88 16.80
C ARG A 17 -7.80 3.52 16.10
N THR A 18 -8.80 3.25 15.28
CA THR A 18 -8.79 2.08 14.39
C THR A 18 -8.23 2.51 13.05
N TYR A 19 -7.14 1.86 12.63
CA TYR A 19 -6.53 2.06 11.33
C TYR A 19 -6.92 0.89 10.43
N PRO A 20 -7.94 1.05 9.58
CA PRO A 20 -8.32 0.00 8.66
C PRO A 20 -7.24 -0.23 7.58
N ASN A 21 -7.20 -1.44 7.03
CA ASN A 21 -6.34 -1.83 5.89
C ASN A 21 -4.87 -1.36 5.97
N CYS A 22 -4.27 -1.43 7.16
CA CYS A 22 -2.90 -0.97 7.38
C CYS A 22 -1.92 -2.14 7.49
N PHE A 23 -0.68 -1.90 7.11
CA PHE A 23 0.41 -2.84 7.24
C PHE A 23 1.62 -2.15 7.87
N VAL A 24 2.47 -2.95 8.51
CA VAL A 24 3.72 -2.47 9.08
C VAL A 24 4.80 -2.65 8.02
N ALA A 25 5.56 -1.60 7.71
CA ALA A 25 6.61 -1.67 6.69
C ALA A 25 7.54 -2.87 6.92
N LYS A 26 8.05 -3.02 8.15
CA LYS A 26 8.89 -4.17 8.52
C LYS A 26 8.25 -5.53 8.28
N GLU A 27 6.97 -5.69 8.63
CA GLU A 27 6.28 -6.97 8.43
C GLU A 27 6.03 -7.25 6.94
N LEU A 28 5.77 -6.22 6.14
CA LEU A 28 5.62 -6.37 4.69
C LEU A 28 6.96 -6.75 4.03
N ILE A 29 8.07 -6.15 4.45
CA ILE A 29 9.40 -6.50 3.94
C ILE A 29 9.76 -7.94 4.30
N ASP A 30 9.53 -8.35 5.55
CA ASP A 30 9.77 -9.72 5.99
C ASP A 30 8.90 -10.72 5.21
N TRP A 31 7.63 -10.36 4.94
CA TRP A 31 6.73 -11.15 4.11
C TRP A 31 7.22 -11.29 2.65
N LEU A 32 7.69 -10.20 2.03
CA LEU A 32 8.24 -10.24 0.67
C LEU A 32 9.47 -11.13 0.55
N LEU A 33 10.29 -11.19 1.60
CA LEU A 33 11.44 -12.10 1.67
C LEU A 33 11.00 -13.55 1.81
N ASP A 34 10.04 -13.82 2.70
CA ASP A 34 9.52 -15.16 2.96
C ASP A 34 8.86 -15.77 1.71
N HIS A 35 8.11 -14.94 0.97
CA HIS A 35 7.48 -15.32 -0.29
C HIS A 35 8.43 -15.40 -1.49
N LYS A 36 9.71 -15.06 -1.30
CA LYS A 36 10.71 -14.92 -2.37
C LYS A 36 10.31 -13.93 -3.47
N ASP A 37 9.37 -13.01 -3.19
CA ASP A 37 9.04 -11.88 -4.06
C ASP A 37 10.19 -10.84 -4.07
N ALA A 38 10.97 -10.79 -3.00
CA ALA A 38 12.22 -10.05 -2.94
C ALA A 38 13.37 -10.95 -2.48
N ALA A 39 14.52 -10.85 -3.16
CA ALA A 39 15.73 -11.59 -2.79
C ALA A 39 16.43 -10.98 -1.55
N GLU A 40 16.31 -9.66 -1.36
CA GLU A 40 16.98 -8.91 -0.29
C GLU A 40 16.08 -7.81 0.27
N ARG A 41 16.31 -7.42 1.52
CA ARG A 41 15.55 -6.33 2.16
C ARG A 41 15.69 -5.02 1.42
N ASP A 42 16.89 -4.72 0.91
CA ASP A 42 17.14 -3.50 0.14
C ASP A 42 16.31 -3.48 -1.16
N MET A 43 16.20 -4.61 -1.85
CA MET A 43 15.35 -4.75 -3.03
C MET A 43 13.87 -4.55 -2.70
N ALA A 44 13.42 -5.14 -1.58
CA ALA A 44 12.05 -4.96 -1.09
C ALA A 44 11.78 -3.50 -0.72
N ILE A 45 12.70 -2.82 -0.04
CA ILE A 45 12.61 -1.39 0.30
C ILE A 45 12.54 -0.55 -0.98
N LYS A 46 13.37 -0.82 -1.99
CA LYS A 46 13.31 -0.11 -3.28
C LYS A 46 11.99 -0.33 -4.01
N LEU A 47 11.45 -1.55 -3.97
CA LEU A 47 10.12 -1.86 -4.52
C LEU A 47 9.03 -1.07 -3.79
N MET A 48 9.04 -1.06 -2.46
CA MET A 48 8.07 -0.32 -1.67
C MET A 48 8.22 1.20 -1.83
N GLN A 49 9.46 1.70 -1.94
CA GLN A 49 9.76 3.10 -2.22
C GLN A 49 9.15 3.51 -3.57
N LYS A 50 9.25 2.67 -4.61
CA LYS A 50 8.57 2.93 -5.89
C LYS A 50 7.05 2.97 -5.71
N LEU A 51 6.47 2.06 -4.94
CA LEU A 51 5.02 2.08 -4.67
C LEU A 51 4.61 3.36 -3.92
N LEU A 52 5.44 3.86 -3.01
CA LEU A 52 5.23 5.11 -2.30
C LEU A 52 5.30 6.31 -3.26
N ASP A 53 6.30 6.34 -4.14
CA ASP A 53 6.51 7.39 -5.14
C ASP A 53 5.36 7.46 -6.15
N HIS A 54 4.87 6.30 -6.59
CA HIS A 54 3.67 6.16 -7.42
C HIS A 54 2.36 6.39 -6.66
N SER A 55 2.40 6.83 -5.38
CA SER A 55 1.22 7.05 -4.53
C SER A 55 0.30 5.83 -4.39
N VAL A 56 0.82 4.62 -4.62
CA VAL A 56 0.09 3.35 -4.41
C VAL A 56 -0.05 3.06 -2.92
N ILE A 57 1.00 3.36 -2.16
CA ILE A 57 1.01 3.31 -0.69
C ILE A 57 1.36 4.70 -0.13
N HIS A 58 0.92 4.98 1.10
CA HIS A 58 1.33 6.18 1.83
C HIS A 58 1.52 5.86 3.32
N HIS A 59 2.30 6.67 4.02
CA HIS A 59 2.45 6.57 5.46
C HIS A 59 1.18 7.07 6.15
N VAL A 60 0.67 6.36 7.15
CA VAL A 60 -0.62 6.68 7.79
C VAL A 60 -0.68 8.10 8.39
N CYS A 61 0.46 8.65 8.82
CA CYS A 61 0.55 10.05 9.29
C CYS A 61 1.04 11.04 8.22
N ASP A 62 1.32 10.60 7.00
CA ASP A 62 1.91 11.39 5.90
C ASP A 62 3.25 12.09 6.22
N GLU A 63 3.82 11.83 7.40
CA GLU A 63 5.08 12.41 7.88
C GLU A 63 6.34 11.93 7.16
N HIS A 64 6.24 10.85 6.38
CA HIS A 64 7.40 10.20 5.76
C HIS A 64 7.21 10.03 4.26
N LYS A 65 7.95 10.83 3.48
CA LYS A 65 8.05 10.73 2.01
C LYS A 65 8.98 9.62 1.53
N GLU A 66 9.71 8.99 2.45
CA GLU A 66 10.57 7.85 2.18
C GLU A 66 10.05 6.62 2.90
N PHE A 67 10.10 5.48 2.23
CA PHE A 67 9.76 4.19 2.79
C PHE A 67 10.91 3.74 3.69
N LYS A 68 10.60 3.47 4.96
CA LYS A 68 11.57 2.97 5.93
C LYS A 68 11.13 1.59 6.43
N ASP A 69 12.08 0.65 6.45
CA ASP A 69 11.95 -0.67 7.06
C ASP A 69 11.92 -0.57 8.61
N ALA A 70 10.87 0.04 9.12
CA ALA A 70 10.65 0.26 10.54
C ALA A 70 9.26 -0.20 10.94
N LYS A 71 8.93 -0.15 12.23
CA LYS A 71 7.57 -0.38 12.73
C LYS A 71 6.64 0.80 12.44
N LEU A 72 6.69 1.30 11.21
CA LEU A 72 5.86 2.38 10.70
C LEU A 72 4.64 1.80 10.01
N PHE A 73 3.50 2.47 10.18
CA PHE A 73 2.25 2.07 9.58
C PHE A 73 2.12 2.72 8.20
N TYR A 74 1.98 1.88 7.18
CA TYR A 74 1.67 2.29 5.82
C TYR A 74 0.31 1.71 5.42
N ARG A 75 -0.31 2.35 4.43
CA ARG A 75 -1.61 1.97 3.89
C ARG A 75 -1.59 2.05 2.38
N PHE A 76 -2.29 1.14 1.72
CA PHE A 76 -2.55 1.23 0.28
C PHE A 76 -3.66 2.25 0.00
N ARG A 77 -3.41 3.22 -0.89
CA ARG A 77 -4.46 4.17 -1.32
C ARG A 77 -5.65 3.48 -1.96
N LYS A 78 -5.42 2.33 -2.63
CA LYS A 78 -6.47 1.53 -3.26
C LYS A 78 -7.47 0.95 -2.25
N ASP A 79 -7.01 0.62 -1.05
CA ASP A 79 -7.82 0.01 0.03
C ASP A 79 -8.43 1.06 0.97
N ASP A 80 -8.05 2.33 0.86
CA ASP A 80 -8.55 3.40 1.72
C ASP A 80 -9.94 3.91 1.31
N GLY A 81 -10.43 3.55 0.11
CA GLY A 81 -11.61 4.20 -0.47
C GLY A 81 -11.42 5.71 -0.73
N THR A 82 -10.25 6.26 -0.40
CA THR A 82 -9.77 7.61 -0.68
C THR A 82 -8.76 7.60 -1.83
N PHE A 83 -9.03 6.80 -2.86
CA PHE A 83 -8.67 7.29 -4.20
C PHE A 83 -9.24 8.72 -4.25
N PRO A 84 -8.43 9.79 -4.39
CA PRO A 84 -9.02 11.03 -4.83
C PRO A 84 -9.67 10.64 -6.14
N LEU A 85 -11.00 10.65 -6.14
CA LEU A 85 -11.78 10.63 -7.36
C LEU A 85 -11.54 11.99 -8.02
N ASP A 86 -10.28 12.29 -8.33
CA ASP A 86 -9.95 13.37 -9.21
C ASP A 86 -10.70 13.05 -10.49
N SER A 87 -11.55 13.98 -10.90
CA SER A 87 -12.65 13.70 -11.81
C SER A 87 -12.17 13.09 -13.12
N GLU A 88 -10.88 13.28 -13.45
CA GLU A 88 -10.17 12.67 -14.58
C GLU A 88 -10.06 11.13 -14.50
N VAL A 89 -9.84 10.53 -13.33
CA VAL A 89 -9.68 9.07 -13.18
C VAL A 89 -11.04 8.35 -13.35
N LYS A 90 -12.14 9.00 -12.94
CA LYS A 90 -13.50 8.51 -13.21
C LYS A 90 -13.81 8.49 -14.71
N VAL A 91 -13.38 9.53 -15.44
CA VAL A 91 -13.55 9.59 -16.90
C VAL A 91 -12.71 8.51 -17.57
N PHE A 92 -11.48 8.29 -17.12
CA PHE A 92 -10.61 7.25 -17.69
C PHE A 92 -11.18 5.84 -17.50
N THR A 93 -11.65 5.53 -16.28
CA THR A 93 -12.27 4.23 -15.96
C THR A 93 -13.58 4.00 -16.72
N ARG A 94 -14.34 5.08 -16.98
CA ARG A 94 -15.58 5.01 -17.77
C ARG A 94 -15.30 4.89 -19.27
N GLY A 95 -14.26 5.55 -19.78
CA GLY A 95 -13.82 5.43 -21.18
C GLY A 95 -13.33 4.02 -21.52
N GLN A 96 -12.58 3.40 -20.62
CA GLN A 96 -12.07 2.03 -20.82
C GLN A 96 -13.20 0.99 -20.91
N ARG A 97 -14.29 1.16 -20.15
CA ARG A 97 -15.50 0.31 -20.25
C ARG A 97 -16.28 0.45 -21.55
N ILE A 98 -16.11 1.56 -22.28
CA ILE A 98 -16.80 1.77 -23.56
C ILE A 98 -15.97 1.15 -24.70
N TYR A 99 -14.66 1.04 -24.53
CA TYR A 99 -13.74 0.49 -25.54
C TYR A 99 -13.67 -1.04 -25.54
N GLU A 100 -14.08 -1.71 -24.46
CA GLU A 100 -14.16 -3.19 -24.37
C GLU A 100 -15.54 -3.77 -24.80
N LYS A 101 -16.31 -3.06 -25.64
CA LYS A 101 -17.52 -3.60 -26.27
C LYS A 101 -17.34 -3.82 -27.77
#